data_AF-A0A3C1U647-F1
#
_entry.id   AF-A0A3C1U647-F1
#
_cell.length_a   1.000
_cell.length_b   1.000
_cell.length_c   1.000
_cell.angle_alpha   90.00
_cell.angle_beta   90.00
_cell.angle_gamma   90.00
#
_symmetry.space_group_name_H-M   'P 1'
#
loop_
_entity.id
_entity.type
_entity.pdbx_description
1 polymer ?
#
loop_
_entity_poly.entity_id
_entity_poly.type
_entity_poly.pdbx_seq_one_letter_code
_entity_poly.pdbx_strand_id
1 'polypeptide(L)'
;MLDVRLRTVLSLVEPCKVLADVGTDHGYLPLEALKSGICEHAFAADLNELPLKRAQDTFAQSDVKDRVVFIRCSGIRDIPDPIDAVVIAGMGAETVMQIVTEDLERFRSIPQIILQVNKDVESLRRFMVQRGFDIVDEAITYKRHYYVVVKFAPSASHPEYNPFQLKYGPILLSQKDPIFLNHLTSRLNHVLDLASRVSHENKRKAFVLEADAIRNVLDKES
;
A
#
# COMPACT_ATOMS: atom_id res chain seq x y z
N MET A 1 18.56 -2.37 -6.17
CA MET A 1 18.57 -1.92 -4.75
C MET A 1 17.20 -1.34 -4.44
N LEU A 2 16.63 -1.63 -3.27
CA LEU A 2 15.34 -1.03 -2.89
C LEU A 2 15.47 0.46 -2.62
N ASP A 3 14.56 1.22 -3.24
CA ASP A 3 14.34 2.62 -2.88
C ASP A 3 13.55 2.72 -1.57
N VAL A 4 13.47 3.94 -1.00
CA VAL A 4 12.80 4.16 0.28
C VAL A 4 11.34 3.71 0.27
N ARG A 5 10.63 3.85 -0.86
CA ARG A 5 9.23 3.44 -1.00
C ARG A 5 9.10 1.93 -0.89
N LEU A 6 9.89 1.16 -1.65
CA LEU A 6 9.82 -0.30 -1.58
C LEU A 6 10.35 -0.85 -0.25
N ARG A 7 11.28 -0.16 0.42
CA ARG A 7 11.67 -0.51 1.80
C ARG A 7 10.51 -0.34 2.78
N THR A 8 9.75 0.75 2.67
CA THR A 8 8.54 0.98 3.48
C THR A 8 7.44 -0.04 3.16
N VAL A 9 7.32 -0.50 1.91
CA VAL A 9 6.42 -1.60 1.56
C VAL A 9 6.86 -2.88 2.27
N LEU A 10 8.14 -3.25 2.13
CA LEU A 10 8.69 -4.47 2.71
C LEU A 10 8.64 -4.45 4.25
N SER A 11 8.76 -3.29 4.90
CA SER A 11 8.71 -3.20 6.36
C SER A 11 7.35 -3.56 6.98
N LEU A 12 6.28 -3.59 6.19
CA LEU A 12 4.96 -4.05 6.65
C LEU A 12 4.74 -5.56 6.44
N VAL A 13 5.66 -6.24 5.76
CA VAL A 13 5.59 -7.69 5.54
C VAL A 13 6.14 -8.39 6.78
N GLU A 14 5.29 -9.15 7.46
CA GLU A 14 5.72 -10.02 8.55
C GLU A 14 6.29 -11.33 7.99
N PRO A 15 7.16 -12.03 8.75
CA PRO A 15 7.73 -13.30 8.34
C PRO A 15 6.67 -14.28 7.81
N CYS A 16 6.92 -14.85 6.64
CA CYS A 16 5.98 -15.72 5.94
C CYS A 16 6.71 -16.82 5.16
N LYS A 17 6.00 -17.86 4.69
CA LYS A 17 6.63 -18.86 3.83
C LYS A 17 6.63 -18.41 2.39
N VAL A 18 5.49 -17.94 1.89
CA VAL A 18 5.28 -17.57 0.49
C VAL A 18 4.86 -16.11 0.35
N LEU A 19 5.71 -15.31 -0.31
CA LEU A 19 5.44 -13.93 -0.70
C LEU A 19 5.13 -13.84 -2.20
N ALA A 20 4.03 -13.22 -2.60
CA ALA A 20 3.75 -12.84 -3.98
C ALA A 20 3.97 -11.34 -4.21
N ASP A 21 4.93 -10.97 -5.05
CA ASP A 21 5.17 -9.59 -5.50
C ASP A 21 4.56 -9.39 -6.89
N VAL A 22 3.48 -8.61 -6.96
CA VAL A 22 2.72 -8.38 -8.20
C VAL A 22 3.08 -7.02 -8.79
N GLY A 23 3.50 -7.02 -10.06
CA GLY A 23 4.06 -5.86 -10.74
C GLY A 23 5.55 -5.66 -10.43
N THR A 24 6.29 -6.77 -10.41
CA THR A 24 7.64 -6.84 -9.81
C THR A 24 8.71 -5.94 -10.47
N ASP A 25 8.49 -5.43 -11.71
CA ASP A 25 9.37 -4.57 -12.56
C ASP A 25 10.85 -5.01 -12.69
N HIS A 26 11.57 -5.09 -11.58
CA HIS A 26 12.98 -5.47 -11.47
C HIS A 26 13.25 -6.58 -10.42
N GLY A 27 12.25 -7.12 -9.73
CA GLY A 27 12.47 -8.22 -8.76
C GLY A 27 13.18 -7.81 -7.47
N TYR A 28 13.42 -6.51 -7.23
CA TYR A 28 14.19 -6.09 -6.06
C TYR A 28 13.48 -6.40 -4.73
N LEU A 29 12.16 -6.27 -4.68
CA LEU A 29 11.38 -6.54 -3.46
C LEU A 29 11.44 -8.01 -3.05
N PRO A 30 11.10 -8.99 -3.92
CA PRO A 30 11.20 -10.39 -3.57
C PRO A 30 12.66 -10.82 -3.33
N LEU A 31 13.64 -10.22 -4.02
CA LEU A 31 15.05 -10.49 -3.76
C LEU A 31 15.44 -10.10 -2.34
N GLU A 32 15.08 -8.90 -1.90
CA GLU A 32 15.40 -8.45 -0.55
C GLU A 32 14.64 -9.25 0.51
N ALA A 33 13.36 -9.57 0.28
CA ALA A 33 12.57 -10.39 1.19
C ALA A 33 13.21 -11.78 1.42
N LEU A 34 13.70 -12.43 0.36
CA LEU A 34 14.38 -13.72 0.43
C LEU A 34 15.76 -13.63 1.10
N LYS A 35 16.52 -12.56 0.84
CA LYS A 35 17.85 -12.34 1.41
C LYS A 35 17.82 -12.00 2.90
N SER A 36 16.81 -11.24 3.31
CA SER A 36 16.60 -10.86 4.71
C SER A 36 15.87 -11.93 5.53
N GLY A 37 15.42 -13.01 4.89
CA GLY A 37 14.68 -14.09 5.56
C GLY A 37 13.26 -13.73 5.95
N ILE A 38 12.68 -12.66 5.39
CA ILE A 38 11.27 -12.29 5.58
C ILE A 38 10.37 -13.34 4.93
N CYS A 39 10.78 -13.92 3.80
CA CYS A 39 10.08 -15.06 3.22
C CYS A 39 11.00 -16.25 2.90
N GLU A 40 10.43 -17.45 2.88
CA GLU A 40 11.13 -18.68 2.46
C GLU A 40 11.16 -18.79 0.93
N HIS A 41 10.05 -18.47 0.27
CA HIS A 41 9.82 -18.52 -1.16
C HIS A 41 9.11 -17.25 -1.66
N ALA A 42 9.33 -16.92 -2.94
CA ALA A 42 8.66 -15.79 -3.57
C ALA A 42 8.12 -16.11 -4.97
N PHE A 43 6.96 -15.54 -5.29
CA PHE A 43 6.47 -15.39 -6.66
C PHE A 43 6.70 -13.95 -7.11
N ALA A 44 7.44 -13.77 -8.19
CA ALA A 44 7.66 -12.47 -8.82
C ALA A 44 6.80 -12.41 -10.08
N ALA A 45 5.69 -11.69 -10.03
CA ALA A 45 4.68 -11.66 -11.07
C ALA A 45 4.63 -10.31 -11.79
N ASP A 46 4.41 -10.35 -13.11
CA ASP A 46 4.13 -9.16 -13.91
C ASP A 46 3.32 -9.55 -15.16
N LEU A 47 2.50 -8.65 -15.67
CA LEU A 47 1.76 -8.87 -16.92
C LEU A 47 2.70 -8.86 -18.14
N ASN A 48 3.79 -8.09 -18.02
CA ASN A 48 4.72 -7.83 -19.11
C ASN A 48 6.00 -8.66 -18.99
N GLU A 49 6.47 -9.14 -20.14
CA GLU A 49 7.67 -9.99 -20.21
C GLU A 49 8.97 -9.23 -19.90
N LEU A 50 9.04 -7.95 -20.28
CA LEU A 50 10.25 -7.14 -20.07
C LEU A 50 10.58 -6.94 -18.57
N PRO A 51 9.63 -6.53 -17.70
CA PRO A 51 9.76 -6.61 -16.26
C PRO A 51 10.28 -7.95 -15.72
N LEU A 52 9.66 -9.06 -16.12
CA LEU A 52 10.07 -10.38 -15.65
C LEU A 52 11.49 -10.72 -16.05
N LYS A 53 11.89 -10.38 -17.27
CA LYS A 53 13.27 -10.58 -17.72
C LYS A 53 14.26 -9.77 -16.88
N ARG A 54 13.95 -8.51 -16.57
CA ARG A 54 14.78 -7.68 -15.68
C ARG A 54 14.85 -8.24 -14.26
N ALA A 55 13.75 -8.81 -13.77
CA ALA A 55 13.71 -9.49 -12.49
C ALA A 55 14.58 -10.76 -12.51
N GLN A 56 14.50 -11.58 -13.56
CA GLN A 56 15.39 -12.74 -13.74
C GLN A 56 16.87 -12.34 -13.77
N ASP A 57 17.22 -11.29 -14.52
CA ASP A 57 18.58 -10.75 -14.58
C ASP A 57 19.09 -10.31 -13.19
N THR A 58 18.19 -9.75 -12.37
CA THR A 58 18.49 -9.33 -10.99
C THR A 58 18.80 -10.52 -10.07
N PHE A 59 18.17 -11.67 -10.30
CA PHE A 59 18.40 -12.90 -9.52
C PHE A 59 19.50 -13.81 -10.07
N ALA A 60 19.97 -13.59 -11.30
CA ALA A 60 20.87 -14.52 -12.01
C ALA A 60 22.13 -14.92 -11.21
N GLN A 61 22.66 -14.00 -10.41
CA GLN A 61 23.85 -14.20 -9.57
C GLN A 61 23.55 -14.27 -8.07
N SER A 62 22.27 -14.40 -7.67
CA SER A 62 21.90 -14.55 -6.27
C SER A 62 21.91 -16.01 -5.84
N ASP A 63 22.38 -16.22 -4.62
CA ASP A 63 22.26 -17.45 -3.81
C ASP A 63 20.82 -17.88 -3.51
N VAL A 64 19.84 -16.98 -3.68
CA VAL A 64 18.43 -17.25 -3.39
C VAL A 64 17.58 -17.50 -4.64
N LYS A 65 18.20 -17.58 -5.82
CA LYS A 65 17.51 -17.71 -7.12
C LYS A 65 16.58 -18.92 -7.22
N ASP A 66 16.93 -20.01 -6.54
CA ASP A 66 16.14 -21.25 -6.56
C ASP A 66 14.89 -21.16 -5.65
N ARG A 67 14.73 -20.05 -4.94
CA ARG A 67 13.60 -19.76 -4.04
C ARG A 67 12.59 -18.77 -4.63
N VAL A 68 12.79 -18.33 -5.87
CA VAL A 68 11.85 -17.44 -6.58
C VAL A 68 11.32 -18.11 -7.86
N VAL A 69 10.04 -17.90 -8.15
CA VAL A 69 9.41 -18.28 -9.42
C VAL A 69 8.88 -17.03 -10.11
N PHE A 70 9.23 -16.86 -11.39
CA PHE A 70 8.78 -15.74 -12.22
C PHE A 70 7.53 -16.14 -13.01
N ILE A 71 6.43 -15.41 -12.85
CA ILE A 71 5.14 -15.76 -13.45
C ILE A 71 4.63 -14.58 -14.28
N ARG A 72 4.29 -14.84 -15.54
CA ARG A 72 3.61 -13.85 -16.37
C ARG A 72 2.10 -13.97 -16.21
N CYS A 73 1.50 -13.13 -15.37
CA CYS A 73 0.07 -13.17 -15.11
C CYS A 73 -0.52 -11.79 -14.82
N SER A 74 -1.85 -11.69 -14.92
CA SER A 74 -2.61 -10.53 -14.45
C SER A 74 -2.94 -10.71 -12.97
N GLY A 75 -2.52 -9.77 -12.12
CA GLY A 75 -2.78 -9.87 -10.69
C GLY A 75 -2.14 -11.13 -10.08
N ILE A 76 -2.96 -11.91 -9.39
CA ILE A 76 -2.54 -13.18 -8.76
C ILE A 76 -3.01 -14.43 -9.51
N ARG A 77 -3.72 -14.29 -10.64
CA ARG A 77 -4.50 -15.34 -11.30
C ARG A 77 -3.78 -16.69 -11.46
N ASP A 78 -2.54 -16.66 -11.94
CA ASP A 78 -1.76 -17.87 -12.22
C ASP A 78 -0.70 -18.18 -11.16
N ILE A 79 -0.71 -17.46 -10.04
CA ILE A 79 0.15 -17.73 -8.88
C ILE A 79 -0.47 -18.89 -8.10
N PRO A 80 0.27 -19.98 -7.81
CA PRO A 80 -0.28 -21.10 -7.06
C PRO A 80 -0.43 -20.78 -5.57
N ASP A 81 -1.43 -21.39 -4.94
CA ASP A 81 -1.64 -21.32 -3.49
C ASP A 81 -0.75 -22.33 -2.74
N PRO A 82 -0.45 -22.12 -1.45
CA PRO A 82 -0.86 -20.98 -0.62
C PRO A 82 0.00 -19.73 -0.85
N ILE A 83 -0.62 -18.56 -0.67
CA ILE A 83 0.06 -17.26 -0.60
C ILE A 83 -0.15 -16.71 0.82
N ASP A 84 0.93 -16.50 1.57
CA ASP A 84 0.86 -15.97 2.93
C ASP A 84 0.86 -14.44 2.95
N ALA A 85 1.58 -13.83 2.00
CA ALA A 85 1.65 -12.39 1.84
C ALA A 85 1.61 -12.02 0.35
N VAL A 86 0.83 -11.00 0.01
CA VAL A 86 0.82 -10.39 -1.32
C VAL A 86 1.19 -8.91 -1.22
N VAL A 87 2.06 -8.48 -2.12
CA VAL A 87 2.50 -7.10 -2.28
C VAL A 87 2.06 -6.61 -3.65
N ILE A 88 1.37 -5.46 -3.69
CA ILE A 88 1.06 -4.73 -4.92
C ILE A 88 1.47 -3.27 -4.71
N ALA A 89 2.53 -2.83 -5.40
CA ALA A 89 3.09 -1.49 -5.19
C ALA A 89 3.32 -0.74 -6.51
N GLY A 90 3.11 0.58 -6.50
CA GLY A 90 3.41 1.46 -7.62
C GLY A 90 2.35 1.52 -8.72
N MET A 91 1.14 0.97 -8.46
CA MET A 91 0.01 0.97 -9.39
C MET A 91 -1.01 2.07 -9.08
N GLY A 92 -1.91 2.36 -10.02
CA GLY A 92 -3.07 3.22 -9.78
C GLY A 92 -4.12 2.51 -8.91
N ALA A 93 -4.89 3.26 -8.12
CA ALA A 93 -5.92 2.68 -7.25
C ALA A 93 -6.94 1.83 -8.02
N GLU A 94 -7.41 2.31 -9.18
CA GLU A 94 -8.35 1.57 -10.03
C GLU A 94 -7.79 0.21 -10.47
N THR A 95 -6.51 0.17 -10.88
CA THR A 95 -5.83 -1.08 -11.27
C THR A 95 -5.76 -2.06 -10.11
N VAL A 96 -5.37 -1.60 -8.91
CA VAL A 96 -5.30 -2.45 -7.71
C VAL A 96 -6.68 -2.96 -7.33
N MET A 97 -7.70 -2.09 -7.34
CA MET A 97 -9.09 -2.47 -7.06
C MET A 97 -9.62 -3.49 -8.07
N GLN A 98 -9.24 -3.38 -9.35
CA GLN A 98 -9.58 -4.36 -10.38
C GLN A 98 -8.91 -5.70 -10.10
N ILE A 99 -7.59 -5.73 -9.82
CA ILE A 99 -6.85 -6.95 -9.46
C ILE A 99 -7.53 -7.67 -8.28
N VAL A 100 -7.87 -6.93 -7.22
CA VAL A 100 -8.55 -7.50 -6.06
C VAL A 100 -9.96 -7.99 -6.40
N THR A 101 -10.68 -7.29 -7.29
CA THR A 101 -12.04 -7.69 -7.70
C THR A 101 -12.04 -8.98 -8.51
N GLU A 102 -11.07 -9.15 -9.41
CA GLU A 102 -10.98 -10.32 -10.29
C GLU A 102 -10.71 -11.62 -9.52
N ASP A 103 -9.98 -11.54 -8.41
CA ASP A 103 -9.57 -12.71 -7.59
C ASP A 103 -9.99 -12.57 -6.11
N LEU A 104 -11.15 -11.93 -5.85
CA LEU A 104 -11.56 -11.51 -4.49
C LEU A 104 -11.55 -12.64 -3.45
N GLU A 105 -12.08 -13.82 -3.80
CA GLU A 105 -12.10 -14.96 -2.87
C GLU A 105 -10.70 -15.45 -2.51
N ARG A 106 -9.75 -15.38 -3.45
CA ARG A 106 -8.36 -15.73 -3.18
C ARG A 106 -7.72 -14.70 -2.27
N PHE A 107 -7.96 -13.41 -2.48
CA PHE A 107 -7.53 -12.37 -1.53
C PHE A 107 -8.07 -12.61 -0.11
N ARG A 108 -9.30 -13.13 0.05
CA ARG A 108 -9.84 -13.48 1.37
C ARG A 108 -9.11 -14.64 2.06
N SER A 109 -8.35 -15.45 1.34
CA SER A 109 -7.49 -16.47 1.93
C SER A 109 -6.07 -15.99 2.26
N ILE A 110 -5.67 -14.79 1.84
CA ILE A 110 -4.31 -14.27 2.04
C ILE A 110 -4.26 -13.49 3.37
N PRO A 111 -3.46 -13.93 4.35
CA PRO A 111 -3.38 -13.25 5.66
C PRO A 111 -2.81 -11.84 5.60
N GLN A 112 -1.85 -11.57 4.71
CA GLN A 112 -1.17 -10.28 4.62
C GLN A 112 -1.30 -9.67 3.23
N ILE A 113 -1.99 -8.54 3.11
CA ILE A 113 -2.21 -7.85 1.83
C ILE A 113 -1.62 -6.45 1.92
N ILE A 114 -0.42 -6.25 1.38
CA ILE A 114 0.33 -4.98 1.46
C ILE A 114 0.15 -4.22 0.15
N LEU A 115 -0.54 -3.10 0.20
CA LEU A 115 -0.90 -2.32 -0.99
C LEU A 115 -0.32 -0.90 -0.92
N GLN A 116 0.32 -0.48 -2.01
CA GLN A 116 0.77 0.89 -2.20
C GLN A 116 0.31 1.40 -3.57
N VAL A 117 -0.66 2.31 -3.55
CA VAL A 117 -1.17 2.99 -4.75
C VAL A 117 -0.54 4.37 -4.90
N ASN A 118 -0.36 4.83 -6.14
CA ASN A 118 0.30 6.11 -6.44
C ASN A 118 -0.54 7.33 -6.03
N LYS A 119 -1.87 7.20 -6.07
CA LYS A 119 -2.85 8.24 -5.72
C LYS A 119 -4.12 7.57 -5.16
N ASP A 120 -4.98 8.35 -4.53
CA ASP A 120 -6.32 7.95 -4.08
C ASP A 120 -6.35 6.78 -3.08
N VAL A 121 -5.47 6.84 -2.08
CA VAL A 121 -5.39 5.86 -0.98
C VAL A 121 -6.70 5.80 -0.19
N GLU A 122 -7.46 6.90 -0.08
CA GLU A 122 -8.80 6.90 0.52
C GLU A 122 -9.74 5.91 -0.20
N SER A 123 -9.77 5.96 -1.53
CA SER A 123 -10.60 5.07 -2.34
C SER A 123 -10.19 3.61 -2.16
N LEU A 124 -8.88 3.35 -2.08
CA LEU A 124 -8.37 2.00 -1.78
C LEU A 124 -8.85 1.50 -0.42
N ARG A 125 -8.68 2.29 0.66
CA ARG A 125 -9.14 1.91 2.01
C ARG A 125 -10.63 1.60 2.02
N ARG A 126 -11.45 2.50 1.45
CA ARG A 126 -12.90 2.33 1.37
C ARG A 126 -13.27 1.04 0.61
N PHE A 127 -12.63 0.80 -0.52
CA PHE A 127 -12.88 -0.37 -1.36
C PHE A 127 -12.58 -1.69 -0.63
N MET A 128 -11.44 -1.75 0.06
CA MET A 128 -11.00 -2.94 0.79
C MET A 128 -11.92 -3.20 1.99
N VAL A 129 -12.22 -2.16 2.79
CA VAL A 129 -13.12 -2.28 3.94
C VAL A 129 -14.51 -2.77 3.55
N GLN A 130 -15.07 -2.22 2.47
CA GLN A 130 -16.37 -2.65 1.93
C GLN A 130 -16.39 -4.11 1.46
N ARG A 131 -15.23 -4.75 1.25
CA ARG A 131 -15.10 -6.13 0.78
C ARG A 131 -14.75 -7.13 1.88
N GLY A 132 -14.71 -6.68 3.13
CA GLY A 132 -14.42 -7.52 4.29
C GLY A 132 -12.94 -7.61 4.62
N PHE A 133 -12.18 -6.54 4.37
CA PHE A 133 -10.78 -6.43 4.80
C PHE A 133 -10.64 -5.35 5.88
N ASP A 134 -9.82 -5.60 6.89
CA ASP A 134 -9.46 -4.67 7.95
C ASP A 134 -8.14 -3.96 7.59
N ILE A 135 -7.98 -2.71 8.04
CA ILE A 135 -6.72 -1.97 7.96
C ILE A 135 -5.92 -2.31 9.22
N VAL A 136 -4.94 -3.20 9.10
CA VAL A 136 -4.20 -3.73 10.25
C VAL A 136 -2.91 -2.98 10.53
N ASP A 137 -2.30 -2.37 9.50
CA ASP A 137 -1.12 -1.51 9.67
C ASP A 137 -0.99 -0.51 8.53
N GLU A 138 -0.28 0.59 8.75
CA GLU A 138 0.02 1.60 7.75
C GLU A 138 1.40 2.21 7.97
N ALA A 139 2.06 2.60 6.87
CA ALA A 139 3.30 3.35 6.92
C ALA A 139 3.31 4.47 5.88
N ILE A 140 4.07 5.52 6.16
CA ILE A 140 4.26 6.64 5.23
C ILE A 140 5.74 6.95 5.07
N THR A 141 6.15 7.28 3.86
CA THR A 141 7.51 7.75 3.57
C THR A 141 7.50 8.89 2.55
N TYR A 142 8.61 9.62 2.46
CA TYR A 142 8.77 10.75 1.56
C TYR A 142 10.06 10.64 0.74
N LYS A 143 9.97 10.96 -0.56
CA LYS A 143 11.14 11.11 -1.45
C LYS A 143 11.00 12.33 -2.36
N ARG A 144 9.94 12.33 -3.17
CA ARG A 144 9.48 13.45 -4.02
C ARG A 144 8.00 13.72 -3.80
N HIS A 145 7.29 12.65 -3.50
CA HIS A 145 5.91 12.64 -3.05
C HIS A 145 5.85 11.82 -1.76
N TYR A 146 4.75 11.98 -1.03
CA TYR A 146 4.41 11.09 0.07
C TYR A 146 3.87 9.78 -0.52
N TYR A 147 4.38 8.66 -0.01
CA TYR A 147 3.89 7.32 -0.33
C TYR A 147 3.29 6.72 0.93
N VAL A 148 2.01 6.36 0.86
CA VAL A 148 1.32 5.64 1.93
C VAL A 148 1.20 4.18 1.51
N VAL A 149 1.62 3.30 2.41
CA VAL A 149 1.47 1.85 2.30
C VAL A 149 0.44 1.43 3.33
N VAL A 150 -0.51 0.59 2.91
CA VAL A 150 -1.55 0.05 3.79
C VAL A 150 -1.47 -1.47 3.78
N LYS A 151 -1.42 -2.06 4.96
CA LYS A 151 -1.53 -3.50 5.18
C LYS A 151 -2.97 -3.83 5.54
N PHE A 152 -3.55 -4.76 4.80
CA PHE A 152 -4.87 -5.30 5.05
C PHE A 152 -4.80 -6.78 5.45
N ALA A 153 -5.83 -7.23 6.16
CA ALA A 153 -6.10 -8.63 6.42
C ALA A 153 -7.60 -8.92 6.23
N PRO A 154 -8.01 -10.14 5.81
CA PRO A 154 -9.40 -10.54 5.81
C PRO A 154 -10.02 -10.40 7.21
N SER A 155 -11.23 -9.88 7.30
CA SER A 155 -11.90 -9.59 8.57
C SER A 155 -13.36 -9.99 8.57
N ALA A 156 -13.74 -10.72 9.61
CA ALA A 156 -15.13 -11.10 9.87
C ALA A 156 -15.92 -10.02 10.63
N SER A 157 -15.23 -9.06 11.28
CA SER A 157 -15.87 -8.06 12.15
C SER A 157 -16.35 -6.80 11.42
N HIS A 158 -15.98 -6.63 10.14
CA HIS A 158 -16.35 -5.47 9.31
C HIS A 158 -16.17 -4.13 10.04
N PRO A 159 -14.93 -3.74 10.40
CA PRO A 159 -14.68 -2.54 11.18
C PRO A 159 -15.20 -1.29 10.49
N GLU A 160 -15.82 -0.42 11.29
CA GLU A 160 -16.32 0.87 10.82
C GLU A 160 -15.26 1.96 11.00
N TYR A 161 -14.95 2.65 9.91
CA TYR A 161 -14.07 3.82 9.93
C TYR A 161 -14.86 5.06 9.53
N ASN A 162 -14.65 6.14 10.29
CA ASN A 162 -15.23 7.42 9.91
C ASN A 162 -14.54 7.99 8.64
N PRO A 163 -15.16 8.98 7.96
CA PRO A 163 -14.59 9.54 6.73
C PRO A 163 -13.17 10.10 6.88
N PHE A 164 -12.82 10.66 8.04
CA PHE A 164 -11.49 11.21 8.28
C PHE A 164 -10.43 10.11 8.45
N GLN A 165 -10.78 9.01 9.11
CA GLN A 165 -9.94 7.80 9.19
C GLN A 165 -9.72 7.17 7.82
N LEU A 166 -10.76 7.04 6.99
CA LEU A 166 -10.59 6.53 5.62
C LEU A 166 -9.71 7.45 4.76
N LYS A 167 -9.79 8.76 4.98
CA LYS A 167 -8.99 9.73 4.23
C LYS A 167 -7.51 9.72 4.62
N TYR A 168 -7.20 9.73 5.91
CA TYR A 168 -5.82 9.89 6.38
C TYR A 168 -5.15 8.62 6.90
N GLY A 169 -5.92 7.59 7.19
CA GLY A 169 -5.43 6.32 7.71
C GLY A 169 -5.64 6.23 9.22
N PRO A 170 -6.45 5.27 9.72
CA PRO A 170 -6.69 5.11 11.16
C PRO A 170 -5.40 4.82 11.94
N ILE A 171 -4.48 4.05 11.34
CA ILE A 171 -3.22 3.66 11.99
C ILE A 171 -2.25 4.84 11.97
N LEU A 172 -2.12 5.54 10.84
CA LEU A 172 -1.29 6.75 10.74
C LEU A 172 -1.75 7.85 11.70
N LEU A 173 -3.07 8.05 11.83
CA LEU A 173 -3.67 9.00 12.77
C LEU A 173 -3.38 8.66 14.24
N SER A 174 -3.23 7.37 14.54
CA SER A 174 -2.90 6.89 15.89
C SER A 174 -1.40 6.97 16.17
N GLN A 175 -0.56 6.55 15.23
CA GLN A 175 0.90 6.50 15.38
C GLN A 175 1.54 7.90 15.36
N LYS A 176 1.02 8.78 14.50
CA LYS A 176 1.50 10.16 14.34
C LYS A 176 3.02 10.28 14.11
N ASP A 177 3.59 9.43 13.25
CA ASP A 177 5.01 9.53 12.89
C ASP A 177 5.35 10.93 12.32
N PRO A 178 6.57 11.48 12.56
CA PRO A 178 6.96 12.79 12.05
C PRO A 178 6.77 13.00 10.54
N ILE A 179 6.93 11.96 9.72
CA ILE A 179 6.67 12.05 8.27
C ILE A 179 5.17 12.27 8.01
N PHE A 180 4.31 11.61 8.78
CA PHE A 180 2.85 11.80 8.70
C PHE A 180 2.44 13.20 9.15
N LEU A 181 3.01 13.72 10.23
CA LEU A 181 2.71 15.08 10.70
C LEU A 181 3.14 16.15 9.69
N ASN A 182 4.30 15.95 9.04
CA ASN A 182 4.74 16.79 7.93
C ASN A 182 3.80 16.70 6.72
N HIS A 183 3.27 15.51 6.43
CA HIS A 183 2.26 15.30 5.41
C HIS A 183 0.97 16.09 5.73
N LEU A 184 0.48 15.97 6.96
CA LEU A 184 -0.70 16.70 7.43
C LEU A 184 -0.49 18.21 7.41
N THR A 185 0.67 18.70 7.83
CA THR A 185 1.01 20.13 7.78
C THR A 185 1.02 20.64 6.34
N SER A 186 1.62 19.89 5.42
CA SER A 186 1.62 20.21 3.99
C SER A 186 0.19 20.26 3.44
N ARG A 187 -0.66 19.30 3.85
CA ARG A 187 -2.06 19.23 3.45
C ARG A 187 -2.88 20.39 4.04
N LEU A 188 -2.68 20.74 5.30
CA LEU A 188 -3.34 21.86 5.97
C LEU A 188 -3.10 23.16 5.21
N ASN A 189 -1.84 23.46 4.90
CA ASN A 189 -1.47 24.66 4.14
C ASN A 189 -2.15 24.69 2.77
N HIS A 190 -2.16 23.55 2.07
CA HIS A 190 -2.81 23.45 0.77
C HIS A 190 -4.34 23.63 0.84
N VAL A 191 -5.00 23.04 1.83
CA VAL A 191 -6.45 23.15 2.01
C VAL A 191 -6.86 24.57 2.40
N LEU A 192 -6.07 25.26 3.23
CA LEU A 192 -6.31 26.67 3.56
C LEU A 192 -6.15 27.59 2.34
N ASP A 193 -5.14 27.36 1.50
CA ASP A 193 -4.98 28.07 0.23
C ASP A 193 -6.18 27.85 -0.69
N LEU A 194 -6.64 26.61 -0.85
CA LEU A 194 -7.85 26.30 -1.63
C LEU A 194 -9.10 27.00 -1.06
N ALA A 195 -9.28 26.99 0.27
CA ALA A 195 -10.41 27.64 0.93
C ALA A 195 -10.43 29.15 0.68
N SER A 196 -9.26 29.80 0.60
CA SER A 196 -9.14 31.24 0.33
C SER A 196 -9.51 31.63 -1.11
N ARG A 197 -9.33 30.71 -2.07
CA ARG A 197 -9.52 30.96 -3.51
C ARG A 197 -10.90 30.54 -4.02
N VAL A 198 -11.57 29.62 -3.33
CA VAL A 198 -12.85 29.08 -3.80
C VAL A 198 -14.01 30.02 -3.46
N SER A 199 -14.79 30.41 -4.47
CA SER A 199 -15.97 31.28 -4.31
C SER A 199 -17.21 30.52 -3.85
N HIS A 200 -17.30 29.22 -4.17
CA HIS A 200 -18.46 28.39 -3.85
C HIS A 200 -18.49 28.03 -2.36
N GLU A 201 -19.49 28.53 -1.63
CA GLU A 201 -19.58 28.44 -0.17
C GLU A 201 -19.49 27.02 0.38
N ASN A 202 -20.23 26.06 -0.19
CA ASN A 202 -20.19 24.67 0.27
C ASN A 202 -18.79 24.04 0.13
N LYS A 203 -18.05 24.34 -0.95
CA LYS A 203 -16.69 23.85 -1.15
C LYS A 203 -15.73 24.48 -0.14
N ARG A 204 -15.87 25.80 0.08
CA ARG A 204 -15.09 26.51 1.10
C ARG A 204 -15.30 25.90 2.48
N LYS A 205 -16.56 25.65 2.86
CA LYS A 205 -16.92 25.03 4.13
C LYS A 205 -16.30 23.64 4.29
N ALA A 206 -16.32 22.82 3.25
CA ALA A 206 -15.68 21.51 3.28
C ALA A 206 -14.17 21.59 3.52
N PHE A 207 -13.47 22.53 2.86
CA PHE A 207 -12.05 22.76 3.10
C PHE A 207 -11.75 23.26 4.51
N VAL A 208 -12.56 24.18 5.04
CA VAL A 208 -12.39 24.67 6.43
C VAL A 208 -12.58 23.53 7.43
N LEU A 209 -13.62 22.70 7.27
CA LEU A 209 -13.85 21.55 8.14
C LEU A 209 -12.70 20.53 8.10
N GLU A 210 -12.14 20.28 6.91
CA GLU A 210 -10.95 19.44 6.77
C GLU A 210 -9.73 20.07 7.47
N ALA A 211 -9.51 21.37 7.30
CA ALA A 211 -8.40 22.08 7.93
C ALA A 211 -8.49 22.03 9.46
N ASP A 212 -9.68 22.25 10.02
CA ASP A 212 -9.89 22.20 11.47
C ASP A 212 -9.70 20.77 12.01
N ALA A 213 -10.15 19.76 11.28
CA ALA A 213 -9.90 18.36 11.63
C ALA A 213 -8.39 18.03 11.63
N ILE A 214 -7.62 18.54 10.66
CA ILE A 214 -6.16 18.37 10.63
C ILE A 214 -5.50 19.10 11.81
N ARG A 215 -5.88 20.36 12.10
CA ARG A 215 -5.35 21.12 13.24
C ARG A 215 -5.55 20.37 14.56
N ASN A 216 -6.74 19.82 14.78
CA ASN A 216 -7.04 19.04 15.98
C ASN A 216 -6.12 17.82 16.15
N VAL A 217 -5.57 17.26 15.07
CA VAL A 217 -4.59 16.16 15.14
C VAL A 217 -3.20 16.70 15.52
N LEU A 218 -2.81 17.84 14.95
CA LEU A 218 -1.50 18.49 15.14
C LEU A 218 -1.36 19.16 16.52
N ASP A 219 -2.39 19.86 16.99
CA ASP A 219 -2.36 20.63 18.25
C ASP A 219 -2.28 19.74 19.49
N LYS A 220 -2.72 18.47 19.39
CA LYS A 220 -2.62 17.47 20.46
C LYS A 220 -1.18 16.99 20.72
N GLU A 221 -0.18 17.58 20.09
CA GLU A 221 1.25 17.34 20.34
C GLU A 221 1.98 18.54 20.95
N SER A 222 1.27 19.65 21.19
CA SER A 222 1.81 20.86 21.84
C SER A 222 1.63 20.84 23.36
#